data_AF-A0A1Y1NF01-F1
#
_entry.id   AF-A0A1Y1NF01-F1
#
_cell.length_a   1.000
_cell.length_b   1.000
_cell.length_c   1.000
_cell.angle_alpha   90.00
_cell.angle_beta   90.00
_cell.angle_gamma   90.00
#
_symmetry.space_group_name_H-M   'P 1'
#
loop_
_entity.id
_entity.type
_entity.pdbx_description
1 polymer ?
#
loop_
_entity_poly.entity_id
_entity_poly.type
_entity_poly.pdbx_seq_one_letter_code
_entity_poly.pdbx_strand_id
1 'polypeptide(L)'
;PRFRFIGNVSVGLCSRAREQGMVKLRSLMQHYDAVLLAYGASEDKRLEIPGESTLNGIYSARQFVGWYNGLPECSSLDPALVNAQEAVIIGQGNVALDVARILLEDIDVLRNTDIPEHALAILS
;
A
#
# COMPACT_ATOMS: atom_id res chain seq x y z
N PRO A 1 -21.98 22.47 -11.21
CA PRO A 1 -20.77 21.67 -11.56
C PRO A 1 -21.15 20.25 -12.03
N ARG A 2 -20.45 19.71 -13.05
CA ARG A 2 -20.78 18.44 -13.76
C ARG A 2 -20.01 17.21 -13.24
N PHE A 3 -19.29 17.33 -12.13
CA PHE A 3 -18.46 16.27 -11.55
C PHE A 3 -18.92 15.95 -10.13
N ARG A 4 -18.92 14.66 -9.76
CA ARG A 4 -19.25 14.16 -8.42
C ARG A 4 -18.26 13.08 -8.01
N PHE A 5 -17.72 13.18 -6.79
CA PHE A 5 -16.87 12.16 -6.17
C PHE A 5 -17.66 11.41 -5.09
N ILE A 6 -17.56 10.08 -5.09
CA ILE A 6 -18.19 9.21 -4.08
C ILE A 6 -17.11 8.25 -3.57
N GLY A 7 -16.52 8.56 -2.42
CA GLY A 7 -15.52 7.72 -1.76
C GLY A 7 -16.15 6.61 -0.91
N ASN A 8 -15.32 5.67 -0.44
CA ASN A 8 -15.75 4.52 0.38
C ASN A 8 -16.84 3.66 -0.29
N VAL A 9 -16.78 3.55 -1.62
CA VAL A 9 -17.66 2.68 -2.42
C VAL A 9 -16.83 1.75 -3.28
N SER A 10 -16.96 0.44 -3.05
CA SER A 10 -16.26 -0.59 -3.83
C SER A 10 -17.14 -1.07 -4.98
N VAL A 11 -16.54 -1.27 -6.16
CA VAL A 11 -17.21 -1.82 -7.34
C VAL A 11 -16.88 -3.30 -7.49
N GLY A 12 -17.90 -4.16 -7.54
CA GLY A 12 -17.73 -5.60 -7.64
C GLY A 12 -17.47 -6.29 -6.29
N LEU A 13 -17.02 -7.54 -6.34
CA LEU A 13 -16.75 -8.34 -5.13
C LEU A 13 -15.38 -7.93 -4.56
N CYS A 14 -15.38 -7.03 -3.59
CA CYS A 14 -14.24 -6.88 -2.69
C CYS A 14 -14.46 -7.77 -1.47
N SER A 15 -13.57 -8.74 -1.24
CA SER A 15 -13.55 -9.59 -0.02
C SER A 15 -13.42 -8.78 1.28
N ARG A 16 -13.14 -7.47 1.19
CA ARG A 16 -12.89 -6.55 2.29
C ARG A 16 -13.93 -5.43 2.45
N ALA A 17 -14.89 -5.31 1.53
CA ALA A 17 -15.93 -4.29 1.65
C ALA A 17 -16.97 -4.76 2.69
N ARG A 18 -17.29 -3.89 3.66
CA ARG A 18 -18.52 -4.07 4.45
C ARG A 18 -19.69 -4.15 3.47
N GLU A 19 -20.71 -4.96 3.73
CA GLU A 19 -21.88 -5.09 2.83
C GLU A 19 -22.51 -3.71 2.48
N GLN A 20 -22.33 -2.74 3.37
CA GLN A 20 -22.64 -1.33 3.15
C GLN A 20 -21.51 -0.64 2.37
N GLY A 21 -21.81 -0.14 1.18
CA GLY A 21 -20.84 0.57 0.33
C GLY A 21 -20.36 -0.21 -0.90
N MET A 22 -21.07 -1.26 -1.32
CA MET A 22 -20.72 -2.02 -2.52
C MET A 22 -21.73 -1.79 -3.65
N VAL A 23 -21.22 -1.60 -4.88
CA VAL A 23 -22.04 -1.52 -6.10
C VAL A 23 -21.58 -2.56 -7.11
N LYS A 24 -22.53 -3.28 -7.71
CA LYS A 24 -22.21 -4.24 -8.78
C LYS A 24 -21.88 -3.50 -10.07
N LEU A 25 -20.84 -3.95 -10.79
CA LEU A 25 -20.46 -3.36 -12.09
C LEU A 25 -21.63 -3.34 -13.08
N ARG A 26 -22.43 -4.41 -13.12
CA ARG A 26 -23.64 -4.48 -13.98
C ARG A 26 -24.61 -3.33 -13.69
N SER A 27 -24.76 -2.92 -12.44
CA SER A 27 -25.63 -1.79 -12.09
C SER A 27 -25.08 -0.47 -12.67
N LEU A 28 -23.76 -0.25 -12.62
CA LEU A 28 -23.15 0.93 -13.25
C LEU A 28 -23.36 0.95 -14.76
N MET A 29 -23.14 -0.19 -15.43
CA MET A 29 -23.33 -0.32 -16.88
C MET A 29 -24.78 -0.09 -17.34
N GLN A 30 -25.77 -0.26 -16.45
CA GLN A 30 -27.18 0.01 -16.76
C GLN A 30 -27.58 1.48 -16.60
N HIS A 31 -26.84 2.25 -15.79
CA HIS A 31 -27.22 3.62 -15.41
C HIS A 31 -26.30 4.70 -16.01
N TYR A 32 -25.21 4.29 -16.68
CA TYR A 32 -24.24 5.19 -17.31
C TYR A 32 -23.96 4.74 -18.75
N ASP A 33 -23.82 5.69 -19.66
CA ASP A 33 -23.52 5.42 -21.08
C ASP A 33 -22.15 4.76 -21.28
N ALA A 34 -21.18 5.07 -20.41
CA ALA A 34 -19.85 4.49 -20.43
C ALA A 34 -19.28 4.33 -19.01
N VAL A 35 -18.46 3.30 -18.82
CA VAL A 35 -17.76 3.03 -17.55
C VAL A 35 -16.27 2.85 -17.83
N LEU A 36 -15.45 3.71 -17.22
CA LEU A 36 -13.98 3.60 -17.27
C LEU A 36 -13.46 2.89 -16.02
N LEU A 37 -12.79 1.76 -16.21
CA LEU A 37 -12.12 1.05 -15.12
C LEU A 37 -10.72 1.63 -14.90
N ALA A 38 -10.54 2.36 -13.80
CA ALA A 38 -9.29 3.04 -13.45
C ALA A 38 -8.82 2.68 -12.03
N TYR A 39 -8.98 1.42 -11.61
CA TYR A 39 -8.68 0.97 -10.24
C TYR A 39 -7.20 0.60 -10.00
N GLY A 40 -6.34 0.77 -11.01
CA GLY A 40 -4.91 0.47 -10.91
C GLY A 40 -4.60 -1.03 -10.75
N ALA A 41 -3.43 -1.32 -10.19
CA ALA A 41 -3.00 -2.68 -9.85
C ALA A 41 -2.91 -2.81 -8.33
N SER A 42 -3.72 -3.67 -7.72
CA SER A 42 -3.82 -3.82 -6.26
C SER A 42 -2.95 -4.93 -5.67
N GLU A 43 -2.45 -5.83 -6.50
CA GLU A 43 -1.71 -7.03 -6.09
C GLU A 43 -0.21 -6.85 -6.28
N ASP A 44 0.55 -7.58 -5.45
CA ASP A 44 2.00 -7.63 -5.50
C ASP A 44 2.48 -8.83 -6.31
N LYS A 45 3.62 -8.66 -6.99
CA LYS A 45 4.32 -9.78 -7.61
C LYS A 45 5.10 -10.54 -6.53
N ARG A 46 4.77 -11.81 -6.34
CA ARG A 46 5.49 -12.71 -5.44
C ARG A 46 6.79 -13.19 -6.07
N LEU A 47 7.77 -13.50 -5.22
CA LEU A 47 9.03 -14.10 -5.61
C LEU A 47 8.88 -15.60 -5.89
N GLU A 48 7.87 -16.25 -5.29
CA GLU A 48 7.57 -17.67 -5.46
C GLU A 48 8.73 -18.58 -5.03
N ILE A 49 9.42 -18.19 -3.95
CA ILE A 49 10.56 -18.91 -3.39
C ILE A 49 10.23 -19.51 -2.01
N PRO A 50 10.93 -20.59 -1.60
CA PRO A 50 10.78 -21.15 -0.26
C PRO A 50 11.05 -20.10 0.83
N GLY A 51 10.17 -20.04 1.83
CA GLY A 51 10.31 -19.12 2.96
C GLY A 51 9.56 -17.79 2.81
N GLU A 52 9.17 -17.38 1.60
CA GLU A 52 8.58 -16.06 1.32
C GLU A 52 7.37 -15.73 2.21
N SER A 53 6.48 -16.69 2.46
CA SER A 53 5.26 -16.50 3.25
C SER A 53 5.36 -17.03 4.69
N THR A 54 6.43 -17.74 5.03
CA THR A 54 6.56 -18.42 6.33
C THR A 54 7.58 -17.75 7.25
N LEU A 55 8.53 -17.01 6.69
CA LEU A 55 9.53 -16.26 7.44
C LEU A 55 9.01 -14.85 7.74
N ASN A 56 9.32 -14.35 8.93
CA ASN A 56 9.08 -12.96 9.29
C ASN A 56 10.14 -12.06 8.64
N GLY A 57 9.83 -10.77 8.48
CA GLY A 57 10.76 -9.80 7.89
C GLY A 57 10.74 -9.74 6.35
N ILE A 58 9.85 -10.49 5.69
CA ILE A 58 9.66 -10.45 4.25
C ILE A 58 8.39 -9.65 3.95
N TYR A 59 8.54 -8.56 3.20
CA TYR A 59 7.46 -7.64 2.87
C TYR A 59 7.52 -7.28 1.39
N SER A 60 6.36 -7.08 0.76
CA SER A 60 6.36 -6.48 -0.57
C SER A 60 6.73 -5.00 -0.46
N ALA A 61 7.40 -4.46 -1.49
CA ALA A 61 7.72 -3.04 -1.52
C ALA A 61 6.45 -2.18 -1.44
N ARG A 62 5.35 -2.61 -2.05
CA ARG A 62 4.04 -1.94 -1.96
C ARG A 62 3.50 -1.90 -0.54
N GLN A 63 3.59 -3.01 0.21
CA GLN A 63 3.14 -3.05 1.61
C GLN A 63 3.96 -2.08 2.46
N PHE A 64 5.28 -2.07 2.29
CA PHE A 64 6.17 -1.16 2.99
C PHE A 64 5.89 0.31 2.63
N VAL A 65 5.70 0.60 1.34
CA VAL A 65 5.29 1.92 0.83
C VAL A 65 3.93 2.35 1.35
N GLY A 66 2.97 1.42 1.38
CA GLY A 66 1.64 1.67 1.93
C GLY A 66 1.71 2.00 3.41
N TRP A 67 2.54 1.27 4.17
CA TRP A 67 2.75 1.51 5.59
C TRP A 67 3.30 2.93 5.87
N TYR A 68 4.42 3.30 5.23
CA TYR A 68 4.98 4.64 5.45
C TYR A 68 4.18 5.77 4.79
N ASN A 69 3.22 5.49 3.91
CA ASN A 69 2.30 6.50 3.35
C ASN A 69 0.90 6.50 4.01
N GLY A 70 0.69 5.70 5.07
CA GLY A 70 -0.57 5.69 5.81
C GLY A 70 -1.74 5.02 5.10
N LEU A 71 -1.47 4.06 4.20
CA LEU A 71 -2.49 3.21 3.61
C LEU A 71 -3.16 2.38 4.74
N PRO A 72 -4.48 2.49 4.96
CA PRO A 72 -5.14 1.84 6.10
C PRO A 72 -4.96 0.32 6.14
N GLU A 73 -4.88 -0.35 5.00
CA GLU A 73 -4.66 -1.80 4.92
C GLU A 73 -3.24 -2.22 5.36
N CYS A 74 -2.30 -1.27 5.42
CA CYS A 74 -0.91 -1.50 5.78
C CYS A 74 -0.55 -0.87 7.14
N SER A 75 -1.49 -0.23 7.84
CA SER A 75 -1.20 0.47 9.10
C SER A 75 -0.82 -0.47 10.25
N SER A 76 -1.17 -1.76 10.15
CA SER A 76 -0.78 -2.80 11.12
C SER A 76 0.52 -3.51 10.74
N LEU A 77 1.20 -3.07 9.68
CA LEU A 77 2.51 -3.61 9.33
C LEU A 77 3.51 -3.20 10.42
N ASP A 78 4.19 -4.19 10.99
CA ASP A 78 5.23 -4.00 12.00
C ASP A 78 6.55 -4.52 11.42
N PRO A 79 7.24 -3.71 10.59
CA PRO A 79 8.49 -4.13 9.98
C PRO A 79 9.57 -4.25 11.06
N ALA A 80 10.28 -5.38 11.08
CA ALA A 80 11.28 -5.71 12.10
C ALA A 80 12.59 -4.89 11.95
N LEU A 81 12.51 -3.55 12.05
CA LEU A 81 13.60 -2.62 11.78
C LEU A 81 14.35 -2.16 13.04
N VAL A 82 13.72 -2.16 14.22
CA VAL A 82 14.29 -1.61 15.47
C VAL A 82 15.68 -2.14 15.82
N ASN A 83 16.00 -3.37 15.42
CA ASN A 83 17.33 -3.98 15.64
C ASN A 83 17.97 -4.48 14.34
N ALA A 84 17.46 -4.06 13.18
CA ALA A 84 17.99 -4.48 11.89
C ALA A 84 19.25 -3.68 11.55
N GLN A 85 20.33 -4.36 11.18
CA GLN A 85 21.56 -3.74 10.67
C GLN A 85 21.62 -3.77 9.13
N GLU A 86 20.88 -4.68 8.51
CA GLU A 86 20.91 -4.92 7.07
C GLU A 86 19.48 -5.10 6.56
N ALA A 87 19.19 -4.49 5.41
CA ALA A 87 17.96 -4.67 4.66
C ALA A 87 18.30 -5.00 3.20
N VAL A 88 17.65 -6.01 2.64
CA VAL A 88 17.85 -6.43 1.25
C VAL A 88 16.60 -6.10 0.44
N ILE A 89 16.78 -5.34 -0.65
CA ILE A 89 15.70 -4.95 -1.55
C ILE A 89 15.89 -5.72 -2.87
N ILE A 90 14.87 -6.47 -3.28
CA ILE A 90 14.88 -7.22 -4.53
C ILE A 90 14.19 -6.41 -5.62
N GLY A 91 14.98 -5.86 -6.53
CA GLY A 91 14.53 -5.06 -7.66
C GLY A 91 15.39 -3.82 -7.89
N GLN A 92 15.39 -3.30 -9.12
CA GLN A 92 16.19 -2.13 -9.53
C GLN A 92 15.31 -1.06 -10.20
N GLY A 93 14.10 -0.88 -9.69
CA GLY A 93 13.17 0.17 -10.13
C GLY A 93 13.11 1.33 -9.14
N ASN A 94 12.39 2.39 -9.48
CA ASN A 94 12.25 3.57 -8.63
C ASN A 94 11.70 3.24 -7.23
N VAL A 95 10.73 2.33 -7.14
CA VAL A 95 10.18 1.91 -5.84
C VAL A 95 11.25 1.28 -4.94
N ALA A 96 12.23 0.56 -5.50
CA ALA A 96 13.34 0.02 -4.73
C ALA A 96 14.21 1.16 -4.15
N LEU A 97 14.42 2.23 -4.93
CA LEU A 97 15.11 3.44 -4.47
C LEU A 97 14.31 4.21 -3.44
N ASP A 98 12.98 4.26 -3.56
CA ASP A 98 12.11 4.91 -2.58
C ASP A 98 12.17 4.19 -1.23
N VAL A 99 12.11 2.85 -1.23
CA VAL A 99 12.29 2.04 -0.01
C VAL A 99 13.68 2.26 0.59
N ALA A 100 14.74 2.20 -0.24
CA ALA A 100 16.11 2.45 0.23
C ALA A 100 16.27 3.86 0.82
N ARG A 101 15.67 4.88 0.17
CA ARG A 101 15.70 6.27 0.65
C ARG A 101 15.01 6.37 2.01
N ILE A 102 13.80 5.85 2.16
CA ILE A 102 13.09 5.91 3.45
C ILE A 102 13.84 5.18 4.57
N LEU A 103 14.53 4.07 4.27
CA LEU A 103 15.33 3.33 5.24
C LEU A 103 16.63 4.04 5.66
N LEU A 104 17.14 4.97 4.84
CA LEU A 104 18.48 5.56 5.02
C LEU A 104 18.48 7.09 5.22
N GLU A 105 17.36 7.75 4.94
CA GLU A 105 17.21 9.20 5.11
C GLU A 105 17.30 9.59 6.58
N ASP A 106 17.81 10.79 6.84
CA ASP A 106 17.85 11.32 8.21
C ASP A 106 16.44 11.44 8.79
N ILE A 107 16.25 10.96 10.01
CA ILE A 107 14.96 11.02 10.70
C ILE A 107 14.46 12.46 10.88
N ASP A 108 15.36 13.43 11.02
CA ASP A 108 15.02 14.85 11.12
C ASP A 108 14.51 15.41 9.79
N VAL A 109 14.95 14.87 8.66
CA VAL A 109 14.40 15.20 7.34
C VAL A 109 13.00 14.59 7.21
N LEU A 110 12.84 13.31 7.56
CA LEU A 110 11.55 12.61 7.49
C LEU A 110 10.48 13.22 8.40
N ARG A 111 10.86 13.74 9.58
CA ARG A 111 9.98 14.48 10.51
C ARG A 111 9.26 15.67 9.88
N ASN A 112 9.82 16.24 8.81
CA ASN A 112 9.26 17.40 8.11
C ASN A 112 8.38 17.00 6.91
N THR A 113 8.06 15.71 6.76
CA THR A 113 7.20 15.17 5.70
C THR A 113 5.82 14.77 6.23
N ASP A 114 4.96 14.24 5.35
CA ASP A 114 3.65 13.69 5.71
C ASP A 114 3.69 12.21 6.13
N ILE A 115 4.89 11.66 6.38
CA ILE A 115 5.05 10.29 6.89
C ILE A 115 4.27 10.11 8.21
N PRO A 116 3.50 9.02 8.38
CA PRO A 116 2.77 8.77 9.62
C PRO A 116 3.71 8.57 10.82
N GLU A 117 3.30 9.10 11.97
CA GLU A 117 4.07 9.02 13.22
C GLU A 117 4.46 7.58 13.60
N HIS A 118 3.57 6.61 13.37
CA HIS A 118 3.86 5.21 13.67
C HIS A 118 5.00 4.62 12.83
N ALA A 119 5.15 5.08 11.58
CA ALA A 119 6.24 4.64 10.72
C ALA A 119 7.55 5.33 11.11
N LEU A 120 7.47 6.65 11.39
CA LEU A 120 8.60 7.43 11.86
C LEU A 120 9.20 6.87 13.16
N ALA A 121 8.37 6.47 14.12
CA ALA A 121 8.81 5.90 15.40
C ALA A 121 9.55 4.55 15.26
N ILE A 122 9.31 3.81 14.18
CA ILE A 122 9.98 2.54 13.89
C ILE A 122 11.31 2.78 13.13
N LEU A 123 11.41 3.87 12.38
CA LEU A 123 12.61 4.27 11.63
C LEU A 123 13.65 5.01 12.49
N SER A 124 13.24 5.57 13.63
CA SER A 124 14.09 6.33 14.57
C SER A 124 14.84 5.45 15.55
#